data_AF-D6MLZ7-F1
#
_entry.id   AF-D6MLZ7-F1
#
_cell.length_a   1.000
_cell.length_b   1.000
_cell.length_c   1.000
_cell.angle_alpha   90.00
_cell.angle_beta   90.00
_cell.angle_gamma   90.00
#
_symmetry.space_group_name_H-M   'P 1'
#
loop_
_entity.id
_entity.type
_entity.pdbx_description
1 polymer ?
#
loop_
_entity_poly.entity_id
_entity_poly.type
_entity_poly.pdbx_seq_one_letter_code
_entity_poly.pdbx_strand_id
1 'polypeptide(L)'
;MSSEFIFAVGSENPVKINCVAEAITAFWPIGRAMGVSTNSGVSAQPDSDQEMLLGALNRAKQALAKVPEAHFGVGLEGGTLDAEEGMWAYAWIVVVDRNGQIGKGQSGRFLLPEPIAQLVRDGIELGEADDRFFGRSNSKQQDGAIGILSDGVVTRLDLYKPAVI
;
A
#
# COMPACT_ATOMS: atom_id res chain seq x y z
N MET A 1 -13.21 -24.58 10.14
CA MET A 1 -12.94 -24.65 8.69
C MET A 1 -11.57 -24.05 8.45
N SER A 2 -10.52 -24.86 8.43
CA SER A 2 -9.16 -24.42 8.12
C SER A 2 -8.91 -24.68 6.64
N SER A 3 -9.38 -23.78 5.77
CA SER A 3 -9.03 -23.80 4.36
C SER A 3 -7.78 -22.95 4.15
N GLU A 4 -6.80 -23.49 3.44
CA GLU A 4 -5.60 -22.76 3.05
C GLU A 4 -5.94 -21.79 1.92
N PHE A 5 -6.15 -20.52 2.25
CA PHE A 5 -6.35 -19.47 1.25
C PHE A 5 -5.02 -18.84 0.84
N ILE A 6 -4.85 -18.66 -0.46
CA ILE A 6 -3.66 -18.05 -1.06
C ILE A 6 -4.04 -16.66 -1.58
N PHE A 7 -3.31 -15.65 -1.09
CA PHE A 7 -3.46 -14.25 -1.47
C PHE A 7 -2.26 -13.82 -2.32
N ALA A 8 -2.48 -13.55 -3.60
CA ALA A 8 -1.45 -12.99 -4.48
C ALA A 8 -1.37 -11.47 -4.27
N VAL A 9 -0.26 -10.97 -3.74
CA VAL A 9 -0.03 -9.56 -3.47
C VAL A 9 0.68 -8.93 -4.65
N GLY A 10 0.10 -7.90 -5.26
CA GLY A 10 0.66 -7.15 -6.39
C GLY A 10 1.86 -6.26 -6.02
N SER A 11 2.81 -6.79 -5.26
CA SER A 11 4.06 -6.14 -4.91
C SER A 11 5.10 -7.19 -4.51
N GLU A 12 6.37 -6.89 -4.79
CA GLU A 12 7.53 -7.66 -4.30
C GLU A 12 8.11 -7.05 -3.02
N ASN A 13 7.53 -5.96 -2.51
CA ASN A 13 7.99 -5.33 -1.28
C ASN A 13 7.62 -6.22 -0.07
N PRO A 14 8.59 -6.70 0.72
CA PRO A 14 8.34 -7.60 1.84
C PRO A 14 7.42 -6.99 2.91
N VAL A 15 7.48 -5.68 3.13
CA VAL A 15 6.59 -4.98 4.08
C VAL A 15 5.13 -5.08 3.64
N LYS A 16 4.84 -4.91 2.35
CA LYS A 16 3.48 -5.03 1.80
C LYS A 16 2.99 -6.48 1.87
N ILE A 17 3.85 -7.44 1.54
CA ILE A 17 3.51 -8.87 1.59
C ILE A 17 3.21 -9.30 3.03
N ASN A 18 4.09 -8.93 3.96
CA ASN A 18 3.92 -9.24 5.39
C ASN A 18 2.68 -8.58 5.97
N CYS A 19 2.36 -7.35 5.55
CA CYS A 19 1.11 -6.70 5.96
C CYS A 19 -0.13 -7.51 5.57
N VAL A 20 -0.19 -8.04 4.35
CA VAL A 20 -1.29 -8.89 3.93
C VAL A 20 -1.26 -10.21 4.70
N ALA A 21 -0.10 -10.84 4.82
CA ALA A 21 0.07 -12.10 5.55
C ALA A 21 -0.46 -12.00 7.00
N GLU A 22 -0.07 -10.94 7.71
CA GLU A 22 -0.53 -10.72 9.08
C GLU A 22 -2.02 -10.42 9.18
N ALA A 23 -2.55 -9.59 8.27
CA ALA A 23 -3.97 -9.26 8.27
C ALA A 23 -4.85 -10.50 8.05
N ILE A 24 -4.50 -11.35 7.07
CA ILE A 24 -5.32 -12.52 6.73
C ILE A 24 -5.32 -13.59 7.83
N THR A 25 -4.25 -13.69 8.63
CA THR A 25 -4.17 -14.69 9.71
C THR A 25 -5.20 -14.48 10.83
N ALA A 26 -5.74 -13.26 10.95
CA ALA A 26 -6.85 -12.98 11.87
C ALA A 26 -8.15 -13.72 11.49
N PHE A 27 -8.33 -14.06 10.20
CA PHE A 27 -9.50 -14.76 9.69
C PHE A 27 -9.21 -16.20 9.26
N TRP A 28 -8.02 -16.43 8.69
CA TRP A 28 -7.56 -17.70 8.16
C TRP A 28 -6.16 -18.01 8.72
N PRO A 29 -6.07 -18.73 9.86
CA PRO A 29 -4.78 -18.97 10.54
C PRO A 29 -3.71 -19.68 9.71
N ILE A 30 -4.11 -20.41 8.67
CA ILE A 30 -3.20 -21.10 7.72
C ILE A 30 -3.18 -20.42 6.34
N GLY A 31 -3.73 -19.22 6.20
CA GLY A 31 -3.68 -18.44 4.97
C GLY A 31 -2.27 -17.94 4.68
N ARG A 32 -1.90 -17.85 3.40
CA ARG A 32 -0.59 -17.37 2.96
C ARG A 32 -0.69 -16.25 1.94
N ALA A 33 0.23 -15.30 2.03
CA ALA A 33 0.40 -14.24 1.05
C ALA A 33 1.66 -14.49 0.20
N MET A 34 1.57 -14.24 -1.10
CA MET A 34 2.66 -14.41 -2.06
C MET A 34 2.82 -13.15 -2.90
N GLY A 35 4.00 -12.54 -2.85
CA GLY A 35 4.31 -11.36 -3.65
C GLY A 35 4.49 -11.69 -5.12
N VAL A 36 3.95 -10.84 -6.00
CA VAL A 36 4.17 -10.89 -7.44
C VAL A 36 4.38 -9.50 -8.01
N SER A 37 5.32 -9.40 -8.95
CA SER A 37 5.58 -8.16 -9.67
C SER A 37 4.36 -7.76 -10.51
N THR A 38 3.89 -6.53 -10.35
CA THR A 38 2.76 -5.96 -11.11
C THR A 38 3.00 -4.50 -11.42
N ASN A 39 2.31 -3.98 -12.43
CA ASN A 39 2.34 -2.56 -12.80
C ASN A 39 1.04 -1.90 -12.31
N SER A 40 1.13 -0.77 -11.61
CA SER A 40 -0.07 -0.03 -11.18
C SER A 40 -0.83 0.58 -12.36
N GLY A 41 -0.16 0.86 -13.47
CA GLY A 41 -0.75 1.54 -14.63
C GLY A 41 -1.11 3.00 -14.36
N VAL A 42 -0.55 3.59 -13.29
CA VAL A 42 -0.74 4.99 -12.88
C VAL A 42 0.62 5.63 -12.55
N SER A 43 0.65 6.91 -12.19
CA SER A 43 1.86 7.63 -11.79
C SER A 43 2.66 6.88 -10.71
N ALA A 44 3.99 7.08 -10.70
CA ALA A 44 4.86 6.58 -9.63
C ALA A 44 4.58 7.27 -8.28
N GLN A 45 4.03 8.49 -8.33
CA GLN A 45 3.52 9.25 -7.20
C GLN A 45 2.05 9.60 -7.48
N PRO A 46 1.10 8.69 -7.17
CA PRO A 46 -0.32 8.98 -7.34
C PRO A 46 -0.75 10.16 -6.46
N ASP A 47 -1.50 11.09 -7.01
CA ASP A 47 -1.84 12.37 -6.35
C ASP A 47 -3.34 12.57 -6.08
N SER A 48 -4.15 11.54 -6.36
CA SER A 48 -5.59 11.58 -6.15
C SER A 48 -6.14 10.23 -5.67
N ASP A 49 -7.29 10.29 -4.98
CA ASP A 49 -8.04 9.09 -4.55
C ASP A 49 -8.34 8.15 -5.73
N GLN A 50 -8.75 8.72 -6.86
CA GLN A 50 -9.13 7.94 -8.04
C GLN A 50 -7.92 7.21 -8.63
N GLU A 51 -6.77 7.87 -8.70
CA GLU A 51 -5.55 7.30 -9.24
C GLU A 51 -4.99 6.20 -8.32
N MET A 52 -4.92 6.45 -7.01
CA MET A 52 -4.49 5.44 -6.02
C MET A 52 -5.40 4.20 -6.05
N LEU A 53 -6.72 4.40 -6.08
CA LEU A 53 -7.68 3.30 -6.14
C LEU A 53 -7.54 2.51 -7.45
N LEU A 54 -7.33 3.19 -8.58
CA LEU A 54 -7.08 2.55 -9.87
C LEU A 54 -5.78 1.72 -9.85
N GLY A 55 -4.70 2.28 -9.31
CA GLY A 55 -3.42 1.59 -9.14
C GLY A 55 -3.57 0.32 -8.30
N ALA A 56 -4.22 0.43 -7.13
CA ALA A 56 -4.48 -0.71 -6.26
C ALA A 56 -5.33 -1.78 -6.96
N LEU A 57 -6.40 -1.39 -7.67
CA LEU A 57 -7.25 -2.31 -8.42
C LEU A 57 -6.47 -3.04 -9.53
N ASN A 58 -5.65 -2.31 -10.29
CA ASN A 58 -4.84 -2.87 -11.37
C ASN A 58 -3.84 -3.90 -10.83
N ARG A 59 -3.16 -3.58 -9.72
CA ARG A 59 -2.26 -4.50 -9.03
C ARG A 59 -2.98 -5.76 -8.55
N ALA A 60 -4.14 -5.61 -7.91
CA ALA A 60 -4.93 -6.73 -7.39
C ALA A 60 -5.34 -7.71 -8.50
N LYS A 61 -5.89 -7.18 -9.61
CA LYS A 61 -6.30 -7.98 -10.77
C LYS A 61 -5.12 -8.69 -11.44
N GLN A 62 -4.01 -7.97 -11.65
CA GLN A 62 -2.81 -8.56 -12.23
C GLN A 62 -2.22 -9.65 -11.34
N ALA A 63 -2.18 -9.43 -10.03
CA ALA A 63 -1.67 -10.40 -9.08
C ALA A 63 -2.46 -11.70 -9.12
N LEU A 64 -3.80 -11.60 -9.07
CA LEU A 64 -4.69 -12.75 -9.18
C LEU A 64 -4.52 -13.49 -10.52
N ALA A 65 -4.38 -12.75 -11.63
CA ALA A 65 -4.17 -13.34 -12.95
C ALA A 65 -2.83 -14.08 -13.08
N LYS A 66 -1.77 -13.59 -12.42
CA LYS A 66 -0.41 -14.17 -12.50
C LYS A 66 -0.19 -15.39 -11.62
N VAL A 67 -1.02 -15.62 -10.61
CA VAL A 67 -0.89 -16.74 -9.67
C VAL A 67 -2.16 -17.59 -9.75
N PRO A 68 -2.25 -18.59 -10.64
CA PRO A 68 -3.48 -19.36 -10.87
C PRO A 68 -4.05 -20.06 -9.64
N GLU A 69 -3.20 -20.48 -8.71
CA GLU A 69 -3.55 -21.11 -7.44
C GLU A 69 -4.07 -20.12 -6.38
N ALA A 70 -3.87 -18.81 -6.60
CA ALA A 70 -4.39 -17.80 -5.69
C ALA A 70 -5.91 -17.74 -5.73
N HIS A 71 -6.50 -17.60 -4.53
CA HIS A 71 -7.94 -17.42 -4.35
C HIS A 71 -8.30 -15.94 -4.43
N PHE A 72 -7.39 -15.08 -3.96
CA PHE A 72 -7.55 -13.63 -3.93
C PHE A 72 -6.33 -12.92 -4.50
N GLY A 73 -6.55 -11.78 -5.16
CA GLY A 73 -5.53 -10.82 -5.51
C GLY A 73 -5.61 -9.60 -4.61
N VAL A 74 -4.48 -9.08 -4.17
CA VAL A 74 -4.40 -7.92 -3.28
C VAL A 74 -3.51 -6.86 -3.90
N GLY A 75 -4.01 -5.64 -4.04
CA GLY A 75 -3.24 -4.49 -4.49
C GLY A 75 -3.18 -3.43 -3.40
N LEU A 76 -2.01 -2.86 -3.20
CA LEU A 76 -1.76 -1.79 -2.23
C LEU A 76 -1.06 -0.63 -2.95
N GLU A 77 -1.72 0.51 -3.05
CA GLU A 77 -1.17 1.72 -3.67
C GLU A 77 -1.19 2.87 -2.66
N GLY A 78 -0.01 3.41 -2.37
CA GLY A 78 0.12 4.62 -1.58
C GLY A 78 0.28 5.82 -2.49
N GLY A 79 -0.09 6.98 -2.01
CA GLY A 79 0.03 8.23 -2.74
C GLY A 79 -0.24 9.41 -1.81
N THR A 80 -0.47 10.56 -2.44
CA THR A 80 -0.73 11.82 -1.76
C THR A 80 -2.04 12.44 -2.26
N LEU A 81 -2.59 13.37 -1.50
CA LEU A 81 -3.68 14.23 -1.93
C LEU A 81 -3.39 15.63 -1.41
N ASP A 82 -3.13 16.58 -2.32
CA ASP A 82 -2.91 17.98 -1.96
C ASP A 82 -4.25 18.69 -1.82
N ALA A 83 -4.58 19.11 -0.59
CA ALA A 83 -5.84 19.76 -0.25
C ALA A 83 -5.56 21.14 0.38
N GLU A 84 -6.62 21.91 0.65
CA GLU A 84 -6.51 23.25 1.24
C GLU A 84 -5.80 23.22 2.61
N GLU A 85 -6.01 22.15 3.39
CA GLU A 85 -5.41 21.96 4.71
C GLU A 85 -3.96 21.43 4.66
N GLY A 86 -3.46 21.13 3.46
CA GLY A 86 -2.13 20.57 3.23
C GLY A 86 -2.16 19.22 2.52
N MET A 87 -0.99 18.62 2.37
CA MET A 87 -0.82 17.37 1.64
C MET A 87 -1.00 16.16 2.55
N TRP A 88 -2.04 15.37 2.28
CA TRP A 88 -2.30 14.10 2.95
C TRP A 88 -1.52 12.97 2.29
N ALA A 89 -1.00 12.04 3.09
CA ALA A 89 -0.44 10.78 2.63
C ALA A 89 -1.24 9.59 3.20
N TYR A 90 -1.57 8.62 2.34
CA TYR A 90 -2.35 7.42 2.67
C TYR A 90 -2.24 6.36 1.57
N ALA A 91 -2.99 5.26 1.71
CA ALA A 91 -3.04 4.20 0.72
C ALA A 91 -4.44 3.60 0.54
N TRP A 92 -4.69 3.13 -0.68
CA TRP A 92 -5.80 2.26 -1.03
C TRP A 92 -5.35 0.80 -1.08
N ILE A 93 -6.16 -0.07 -0.50
CA ILE A 93 -6.02 -1.52 -0.53
C ILE A 93 -7.25 -2.08 -1.25
N VAL A 94 -7.01 -2.93 -2.24
CA VAL A 94 -8.07 -3.58 -3.00
C VAL A 94 -7.85 -5.08 -2.98
N VAL A 95 -8.90 -5.84 -2.64
CA VAL A 95 -8.91 -7.30 -2.68
C VAL A 95 -9.91 -7.73 -3.75
N VAL A 96 -9.49 -8.64 -4.65
CA VAL A 96 -10.36 -9.21 -5.69
C VAL A 96 -10.37 -10.73 -5.59
N ASP A 97 -11.54 -11.35 -5.79
CA ASP A 97 -11.66 -12.81 -5.88
C ASP A 97 -11.77 -13.29 -7.34
N ARG A 98 -11.80 -14.62 -7.53
CA ARG A 98 -11.95 -15.24 -8.85
C ARG A 98 -13.31 -15.01 -9.51
N ASN A 99 -14.33 -14.64 -8.75
CA ASN A 99 -15.66 -14.35 -9.24
C ASN A 99 -15.83 -12.86 -9.61
N GLY A 100 -14.79 -12.05 -9.42
CA GLY A 100 -14.80 -10.62 -9.70
C GLY A 100 -15.39 -9.76 -8.58
N GLN A 101 -15.61 -10.31 -7.39
CA GLN A 101 -15.96 -9.51 -6.22
C GLN A 101 -14.78 -8.63 -5.82
N ILE A 102 -15.07 -7.40 -5.38
CA ILE A 102 -14.06 -6.38 -5.08
C ILE A 102 -14.31 -5.82 -3.68
N GLY A 103 -13.39 -6.10 -2.76
CA GLY A 103 -13.26 -5.40 -1.48
C GLY A 103 -12.33 -4.19 -1.61
N LYS A 104 -12.63 -3.10 -0.90
CA LYS A 104 -11.84 -1.87 -0.91
C LYS A 104 -11.70 -1.34 0.51
N GLY A 105 -10.47 -1.04 0.92
CA GLY A 105 -10.15 -0.39 2.18
C GLY A 105 -9.18 0.76 1.96
N GLN A 106 -9.28 1.79 2.81
CA GLN A 106 -8.34 2.91 2.83
C GLN A 106 -7.64 2.93 4.18
N SER A 107 -6.33 3.18 4.18
CA SER A 107 -5.61 3.39 5.44
C SER A 107 -6.07 4.67 6.15
N GLY A 108 -5.62 4.84 7.39
CA GLY A 108 -5.57 6.19 7.97
C GLY A 108 -4.80 7.16 7.09
N ARG A 109 -5.04 8.45 7.28
CA ARG A 109 -4.36 9.55 6.57
C ARG A 109 -3.61 10.41 7.58
N PHE A 110 -2.49 10.98 7.18
CA PHE A 110 -1.74 11.94 7.97
C PHE A 110 -1.25 13.08 7.08
N LEU A 111 -1.12 14.28 7.66
CA LEU A 111 -0.55 15.43 6.98
C LEU A 111 0.97 15.29 6.91
N LEU A 112 1.52 15.57 5.73
CA LEU A 112 2.95 15.73 5.56
C LEU A 112 3.39 17.10 6.12
N PRO A 113 4.57 17.19 6.75
CA PRO A 113 5.20 18.48 7.00
C PRO A 113 5.34 19.27 5.70
N GLU A 114 5.06 20.56 5.76
CA GLU A 114 5.09 21.45 4.58
C GLU A 114 6.40 21.38 3.78
N PRO A 115 7.61 21.28 4.40
CA PRO A 115 8.84 21.11 3.63
C PRO A 115 8.87 19.83 2.77
N ILE A 116 8.26 18.73 3.23
CA ILE A 116 8.16 17.48 2.47
C ILE A 116 7.10 17.62 1.38
N ALA A 117 5.94 18.19 1.73
CA ALA A 117 4.87 18.47 0.78
C ALA A 117 5.37 19.32 -0.40
N GLN A 118 6.18 20.35 -0.14
CA GLN A 118 6.75 21.19 -1.19
C GLN A 118 7.65 20.41 -2.14
N LEU A 119 8.50 19.51 -1.63
CA LEU A 119 9.32 18.64 -2.47
C LEU A 119 8.45 17.75 -3.37
N VAL A 120 7.33 17.24 -2.85
CA VAL A 120 6.38 16.45 -3.65
C VAL A 120 5.70 17.30 -4.71
N ARG A 121 5.30 18.54 -4.39
CA ARG A 121 4.77 19.50 -5.38
C ARG A 121 5.78 19.82 -6.49
N ASP A 122 7.07 19.82 -6.16
CA ASP A 122 8.16 20.02 -7.11
C ASP A 122 8.45 18.76 -7.96
N GLY A 123 7.65 17.69 -7.80
CA GLY A 123 7.71 16.46 -8.60
C GLY A 123 8.60 15.36 -8.03
N ILE A 124 9.07 15.49 -6.79
CA ILE A 124 9.88 14.47 -6.12
C ILE A 124 8.95 13.39 -5.52
N GLU A 125 9.28 12.11 -5.70
CA GLU A 125 8.51 11.03 -5.07
C GLU A 125 8.56 11.16 -3.54
N LEU A 126 7.45 10.89 -2.84
CA LEU A 126 7.35 11.04 -1.38
C LEU A 126 8.47 10.31 -0.64
N GLY A 127 8.80 9.06 -1.04
CA GLY A 127 9.88 8.31 -0.39
C GLY A 127 11.25 8.97 -0.55
N GLU A 128 11.50 9.66 -1.67
CA GLU A 128 12.71 10.44 -1.90
C GLU A 128 12.67 11.78 -1.16
N ALA A 129 11.51 12.42 -1.08
CA ALA A 129 11.30 13.64 -0.30
C ALA A 129 11.57 13.40 1.20
N ASP A 130 11.09 12.29 1.74
CA ASP A 130 11.39 11.85 3.11
C ASP A 130 12.89 11.63 3.32
N ASP A 131 13.54 10.88 2.42
CA ASP A 131 14.98 10.60 2.48
C ASP A 131 15.80 11.91 2.49
N ARG A 132 15.44 12.87 1.62
CA ARG A 132 16.09 14.19 1.55
C ARG A 132 15.88 15.01 2.82
N PHE A 133 14.66 15.03 3.37
CA PHE A 133 14.34 15.84 4.54
C PHE A 133 14.97 15.30 5.83
N PHE A 134 14.97 13.97 6.01
CA PHE A 134 15.48 13.33 7.22
C PHE A 134 16.96 12.90 7.12
N GLY A 135 17.61 13.10 5.96
CA GLY A 135 18.99 12.66 5.73
C GLY A 135 19.13 11.13 5.76
N ARG A 136 18.11 10.42 5.27
CA ARG A 136 18.04 8.95 5.22
C ARG A 136 18.15 8.44 3.78
N SER A 137 18.20 7.11 3.63
CA SER A 137 18.17 6.44 2.32
C SER A 137 17.29 5.20 2.37
N ASN A 138 16.51 4.96 1.31
CA ASN A 138 15.65 3.79 1.11
C ASN A 138 14.45 3.67 2.07
N SER A 139 13.94 4.79 2.57
CA SER A 139 12.79 4.80 3.49
C SER A 139 11.52 4.16 2.92
N LYS A 140 11.36 4.17 1.58
CA LYS A 140 10.24 3.53 0.86
C LYS A 140 10.11 2.03 1.12
N GLN A 141 11.23 1.34 1.39
CA GLN A 141 11.28 -0.12 1.59
C GLN A 141 11.34 -0.53 3.07
N GLN A 142 11.47 0.42 3.98
CA GLN A 142 11.56 0.18 5.42
C GLN A 142 10.31 0.76 6.11
N ASP A 143 10.44 1.94 6.72
CA ASP A 143 9.46 2.51 7.64
C ASP A 143 8.31 3.25 6.91
N GLY A 144 8.59 3.77 5.71
CA GLY A 144 7.73 4.73 5.01
C GLY A 144 7.61 6.08 5.76
N ALA A 145 6.94 7.05 5.13
CA ALA A 145 6.73 8.39 5.69
C ALA A 145 6.18 8.36 7.12
N ILE A 146 5.15 7.53 7.38
CA ILE A 146 4.51 7.46 8.70
C ILE A 146 5.46 6.96 9.79
N GLY A 147 6.30 5.97 9.48
CA GLY A 147 7.24 5.42 10.47
C GLY A 147 8.33 6.44 10.80
N ILE A 148 8.77 7.24 9.84
CA ILE A 148 9.73 8.31 10.12
C ILE A 148 9.09 9.44 10.92
N LEU A 149 7.92 9.91 10.50
CA LEU A 149 7.23 11.05 11.10
C LEU A 149 6.71 10.76 12.52
N SER A 150 6.46 9.49 12.82
CA SER A 150 6.01 9.04 14.14
C SER A 150 7.14 8.53 15.04
N ASP A 151 8.41 8.68 14.64
CA ASP A 151 9.58 8.13 15.36
C ASP A 151 9.42 6.62 15.67
N GLY A 152 8.89 5.88 14.69
CA GLY A 152 8.66 4.43 14.76
C GLY A 152 7.44 4.00 15.57
N VAL A 153 6.66 4.91 16.15
CA VAL A 153 5.46 4.57 16.95
C VAL A 153 4.37 3.95 16.10
N VAL A 154 4.22 4.40 14.85
CA VAL A 154 3.27 3.83 13.88
C VAL A 154 4.05 3.34 12.67
N THR A 155 4.11 2.03 12.49
CA THR A 155 4.76 1.42 11.32
C THR A 155 3.83 1.44 10.10
N ARG A 156 4.39 1.20 8.91
CA ARG A 156 3.59 1.00 7.70
C ARG A 156 2.63 -0.19 7.82
N LEU A 157 3.02 -1.22 8.57
CA LEU A 157 2.16 -2.36 8.88
C LEU A 157 0.95 -1.91 9.70
N ASP A 158 1.17 -1.14 10.77
CA ASP A 158 0.09 -0.60 11.62
C ASP A 158 -0.89 0.27 10.82
N LEU A 159 -0.36 1.04 9.87
CA LEU A 159 -1.16 1.90 8.99
C LEU A 159 -2.02 1.10 7.99
N TYR A 160 -1.46 0.05 7.39
CA TYR A 160 -2.11 -0.66 6.28
C TYR A 160 -3.00 -1.82 6.75
N LYS A 161 -2.62 -2.53 7.83
CA LYS A 161 -3.32 -3.74 8.30
C LYS A 161 -4.82 -3.53 8.52
N PRO A 162 -5.30 -2.42 9.14
CA PRO A 162 -6.74 -2.17 9.30
C PRO A 162 -7.51 -2.02 7.99
N ALA A 163 -6.85 -1.63 6.90
CA ALA A 163 -7.47 -1.49 5.58
C ALA A 163 -7.49 -2.79 4.77
N VAL A 164 -6.68 -3.79 5.19
CA VAL A 164 -6.71 -5.14 4.63
C VAL A 164 -7.81 -5.99 5.28
N ILE A 165 -8.02 -5.81 6.59
CA ILE A 165 -9.05 -6.47 7.43
C ILE A 165 -10.45 -6.00 7.03
#